data_AF-A0A3F2V6G9-F1
#
_entry.id   AF-A0A3F2V6G9-F1
#
_cell.length_a   1.000
_cell.length_b   1.000
_cell.length_c   1.000
_cell.angle_alpha   90.00
_cell.angle_beta   90.00
_cell.angle_gamma   90.00
#
_symmetry.space_group_name_H-M   'P 1'
#
loop_
_entity.id
_entity.type
_entity.pdbx_description
1 polymer ?
#
loop_
_entity_poly.entity_id
_entity_poly.type
_entity_poly.pdbx_seq_one_letter_code
_entity_poly.pdbx_strand_id
1 'polypeptide(L)'
;MSEANGTILLKLSGHLIDLLCEDDEGVSKEALETLFAEAGIDLSQKSYSQQIPETDHDLFLHEGVESRNGVLAIIISGEDWMPVMQTLVKYGKEIEAYGSINHEHGITEFYALNAEGESYFELIDFEASFNTEREEEIIADWLGLIPDEIKIIYPEVFEDNQEEDD
;
A
#
# COMPACT_ATOMS: atom_id res chain seq x y z
N MET A 1 0.23 -20.34 6.24
CA MET A 1 -0.36 -19.29 5.39
C MET A 1 0.29 -18.06 5.94
N SER A 2 1.16 -17.45 5.14
CA SER A 2 1.78 -16.20 5.53
C SER A 2 0.67 -15.15 5.56
N GLU A 3 0.34 -14.66 6.75
CA GLU A 3 -0.67 -13.63 6.92
C GLU A 3 0.05 -12.28 6.99
N ALA A 4 -0.15 -11.46 5.95
CA ALA A 4 0.15 -10.04 5.97
C ALA A 4 -1.17 -9.26 6.09
N ASN A 5 -1.15 -8.21 6.90
CA ASN A 5 -2.31 -7.37 7.19
C ASN A 5 -1.88 -5.89 7.22
N GLY A 6 -2.85 -5.00 7.10
CA GLY A 6 -2.61 -3.56 7.11
C GLY A 6 -3.64 -2.82 6.30
N THR A 7 -3.44 -1.53 6.13
CA THR A 7 -4.31 -0.71 5.28
C THR A 7 -3.46 0.09 4.31
N ILE A 8 -3.85 0.05 3.04
CA ILE A 8 -3.29 0.92 2.01
C ILE A 8 -4.34 1.92 1.56
N LEU A 9 -3.89 3.11 1.21
CA LEU A 9 -4.69 4.23 0.74
C LEU A 9 -4.24 4.60 -0.66
N LEU A 10 -5.18 4.70 -1.60
CA LEU A 10 -4.93 5.06 -2.99
C LEU A 10 -5.83 6.23 -3.37
N LYS A 11 -5.25 7.32 -3.87
CA LYS A 11 -6.02 8.44 -4.42
C LYS A 11 -6.04 8.31 -5.94
N LEU A 12 -7.22 7.98 -6.46
CA LEU A 12 -7.40 7.49 -7.83
C LEU A 12 -8.57 8.20 -8.51
N SER A 13 -8.69 8.00 -9.82
CA SER A 13 -9.89 8.37 -10.57
C SER A 13 -11.11 7.58 -10.08
N GLY A 14 -12.29 8.21 -10.11
CA GLY A 14 -13.52 7.56 -9.64
C GLY A 14 -13.86 6.26 -10.39
N HIS A 15 -13.52 6.18 -11.68
CA HIS A 15 -13.72 4.95 -12.47
C HIS A 15 -12.88 3.78 -11.95
N LEU A 16 -11.62 4.03 -11.57
CA LEU A 16 -10.75 2.99 -11.04
C LEU A 16 -11.16 2.60 -9.62
N ILE A 17 -11.65 3.53 -8.80
CA ILE A 17 -12.24 3.20 -7.50
C ILE A 17 -13.40 2.22 -7.67
N ASP A 18 -14.33 2.50 -8.60
CA ASP A 18 -15.46 1.62 -8.87
C ASP A 18 -14.99 0.22 -9.32
N LEU A 19 -13.95 0.15 -10.15
CA LEU A 19 -13.36 -1.11 -10.63
C LEU A 19 -12.72 -1.92 -9.49
N LEU A 20 -11.99 -1.26 -8.59
CA LEU A 20 -11.35 -1.90 -7.44
C LEU A 20 -12.36 -2.34 -6.36
N CYS A 21 -13.60 -1.84 -6.41
CA CYS A 21 -14.67 -2.21 -5.48
C CYS A 21 -15.70 -3.18 -6.08
N GLU A 22 -15.46 -3.71 -7.30
CA GLU A 22 -16.46 -4.52 -8.01
C GLU A 22 -16.69 -5.90 -7.36
N ASP A 23 -15.67 -6.47 -6.72
CA ASP A 23 -15.71 -7.80 -6.10
C ASP A 23 -15.39 -7.70 -4.60
N ASP A 24 -16.28 -8.25 -3.77
CA ASP A 24 -16.13 -8.26 -2.31
C ASP A 24 -15.05 -9.26 -1.85
N GLU A 25 -14.67 -10.23 -2.69
CA GLU A 25 -13.68 -11.28 -2.36
C GLU A 25 -12.23 -10.84 -2.60
N GLY A 26 -12.00 -9.86 -3.48
CA GLY A 26 -10.66 -9.35 -3.76
C GLY A 26 -10.57 -8.51 -5.04
N VAL A 27 -9.38 -7.97 -5.29
CA VAL A 27 -9.10 -7.18 -6.51
C VAL A 27 -8.56 -8.10 -7.61
N SER A 28 -9.19 -8.07 -8.78
CA SER A 28 -8.72 -8.84 -9.93
C SER A 28 -7.40 -8.31 -10.48
N LYS A 29 -6.62 -9.19 -11.11
CA LYS A 29 -5.40 -8.80 -11.82
C LYS A 29 -5.64 -7.73 -12.90
N GLU A 30 -6.76 -7.77 -13.61
CA GLU A 30 -7.11 -6.75 -14.61
C GLU A 30 -7.30 -5.37 -13.97
N ALA A 31 -7.91 -5.32 -12.79
CA ALA A 31 -8.07 -4.09 -12.04
C ALA A 31 -6.71 -3.55 -11.55
N LEU A 32 -5.80 -4.43 -11.12
CA LEU A 32 -4.42 -4.03 -10.79
C LEU A 32 -3.62 -3.56 -12.01
N GLU A 33 -3.75 -4.23 -13.17
CA GLU A 33 -3.12 -3.77 -14.40
C GLU A 33 -3.60 -2.37 -14.78
N THR A 34 -4.88 -2.09 -14.56
CA THR A 34 -5.47 -0.75 -14.75
C THR A 34 -4.92 0.26 -13.73
N LEU A 35 -4.76 -0.14 -12.46
CA LEU A 35 -4.12 0.68 -11.43
C LEU A 35 -2.68 1.03 -11.79
N PHE A 36 -1.89 0.06 -12.25
CA PHE A 36 -0.53 0.31 -12.70
C PHE A 36 -0.48 1.25 -13.91
N ALA A 37 -1.38 1.06 -14.88
CA ALA A 37 -1.48 1.96 -16.02
C ALA A 37 -1.83 3.39 -15.59
N GLU A 38 -2.77 3.55 -14.65
CA GLU A 38 -3.14 4.86 -14.09
C GLU A 38 -1.99 5.49 -13.30
N ALA A 39 -1.18 4.69 -12.60
CA ALA A 39 0.04 5.15 -11.94
C ALA A 39 1.16 5.57 -12.92
N GLY A 40 0.99 5.36 -14.23
CA GLY A 40 2.00 5.64 -15.25
C GLY A 40 3.02 4.50 -15.45
N ILE A 41 2.69 3.28 -15.02
CA ILE A 41 3.56 2.11 -15.09
C ILE A 41 3.18 1.24 -16.31
N ASP A 42 4.11 1.11 -17.26
CA ASP A 42 3.95 0.31 -18.46
C ASP A 42 4.41 -1.14 -18.24
N LEU A 43 3.48 -2.01 -17.82
CA LEU A 43 3.74 -3.42 -17.54
C LEU A 43 4.26 -4.23 -18.74
N SER A 44 4.18 -3.71 -19.98
CA SER A 44 4.79 -4.37 -21.14
C SER A 44 6.33 -4.38 -21.07
N GLN A 45 6.91 -3.51 -20.23
CA GLN A 45 8.34 -3.56 -19.94
C GLN A 45 8.64 -4.73 -19.00
N LYS A 46 9.47 -5.67 -19.49
CA LYS A 46 9.86 -6.90 -18.76
C LYS A 46 10.33 -6.69 -17.32
N SER A 47 10.83 -5.50 -16.99
CA SER A 47 11.28 -5.16 -15.64
C SER A 47 10.14 -5.04 -14.63
N TYR A 48 8.92 -4.77 -15.07
CA TYR A 48 7.75 -4.53 -14.19
C TYR A 48 6.81 -5.74 -14.16
N SER A 49 6.69 -6.49 -15.28
CA SER A 49 5.84 -7.68 -15.34
C SER A 49 6.27 -8.81 -14.39
N GLN A 50 7.52 -8.79 -13.92
CA GLN A 50 8.04 -9.76 -12.94
C GLN A 50 7.78 -9.35 -11.48
N GLN A 51 7.21 -8.16 -11.25
CA GLN A 51 6.95 -7.62 -9.91
C GLN A 51 5.48 -7.77 -9.48
N ILE A 52 4.60 -8.24 -10.36
CA ILE A 52 3.23 -8.63 -9.99
C ILE A 52 3.25 -10.12 -9.65
N PRO A 53 2.86 -10.53 -8.42
CA PRO A 53 2.74 -11.93 -8.06
C PRO A 53 1.80 -12.67 -9.01
N GLU A 54 2.14 -13.91 -9.33
CA GLU A 54 1.12 -14.84 -9.82
C GLU A 54 0.35 -15.33 -8.60
N THR A 55 -0.84 -14.79 -8.37
CA THR A 55 -1.70 -15.22 -7.28
C THR A 55 -2.55 -16.42 -7.70
N ASP A 56 -2.96 -17.24 -6.73
CA ASP A 56 -3.95 -18.28 -6.99
C ASP A 56 -5.25 -17.60 -7.45
N HIS A 57 -5.72 -17.99 -8.64
CA HIS A 57 -6.94 -17.45 -9.27
C HIS A 57 -6.88 -16.00 -9.80
N ASP A 58 -5.70 -15.38 -9.92
CA ASP A 58 -5.53 -14.00 -10.41
C ASP A 58 -6.34 -12.96 -9.59
N LEU A 59 -6.55 -13.23 -8.28
CA LEU A 59 -7.26 -12.38 -7.33
C LEU A 59 -6.33 -11.96 -6.18
N PHE A 60 -6.46 -10.71 -5.72
CA PHE A 60 -5.69 -10.13 -4.62
C PHE A 60 -6.64 -9.87 -3.45
N LEU A 61 -6.55 -10.70 -2.42
CA LEU A 61 -7.53 -10.74 -1.34
C LEU A 61 -7.48 -9.48 -0.46
N HIS A 62 -8.63 -9.06 0.04
CA HIS A 62 -8.75 -7.98 1.03
C HIS A 62 -9.87 -8.30 2.02
N GLU A 63 -9.81 -7.72 3.21
CA GLU A 63 -10.88 -7.84 4.21
C GLU A 63 -11.98 -6.81 4.01
N GLY A 64 -11.73 -5.80 3.18
CA GLY A 64 -12.71 -4.79 2.81
C GLY A 64 -12.10 -3.62 2.06
N VAL A 65 -12.97 -2.88 1.39
CA VAL A 65 -12.63 -1.64 0.68
C VAL A 65 -13.58 -0.53 1.07
N GLU A 66 -13.06 0.67 1.24
CA GLU A 66 -13.88 1.84 1.58
C GLU A 66 -13.35 3.09 0.89
N SER A 67 -14.23 3.85 0.21
CA SER A 67 -13.85 5.15 -0.35
C SER A 67 -14.39 6.32 0.46
N ARG A 68 -13.50 7.25 0.83
CA ARG A 68 -13.83 8.53 1.47
C ARG A 68 -13.14 9.66 0.70
N ASN A 69 -13.92 10.67 0.31
CA ASN A 69 -13.41 11.89 -0.34
C ASN A 69 -12.48 11.65 -1.55
N GLY A 70 -12.73 10.60 -2.35
CA GLY A 70 -11.91 10.28 -3.53
C GLY A 70 -10.58 9.56 -3.21
N VAL A 71 -10.41 9.13 -1.98
CA VAL A 71 -9.35 8.22 -1.54
C VAL A 71 -10.00 6.87 -1.27
N LEU A 72 -9.37 5.80 -1.74
CA LEU A 72 -9.78 4.41 -1.53
C LEU A 72 -8.87 3.80 -0.46
N ALA A 73 -9.46 3.24 0.59
CA ALA A 73 -8.79 2.37 1.53
C ALA A 73 -9.04 0.91 1.17
N ILE A 74 -7.99 0.10 1.21
CA ILE A 74 -8.04 -1.35 1.04
C ILE A 74 -7.43 -1.97 2.30
N ILE A 75 -8.23 -2.76 3.02
CA ILE A 75 -7.81 -3.51 4.21
C ILE A 75 -7.18 -4.82 3.72
N ILE A 76 -5.87 -4.90 3.82
CA ILE A 76 -5.06 -5.96 3.21
C ILE A 76 -5.27 -7.30 3.90
N SER A 77 -5.44 -8.35 3.09
CA SER A 77 -5.38 -9.75 3.52
C SER A 77 -4.40 -10.50 2.63
N GLY A 78 -3.24 -10.88 3.17
CA GLY A 78 -2.22 -11.64 2.45
C GLY A 78 -1.06 -10.80 1.89
N GLU A 79 0.05 -11.48 1.60
CA GLU A 79 1.33 -10.88 1.24
C GLU A 79 1.39 -10.33 -0.21
N ASP A 80 0.43 -10.71 -1.06
CA ASP A 80 0.42 -10.36 -2.48
C ASP A 80 0.34 -8.84 -2.75
N TRP A 81 -0.15 -8.07 -1.78
CA TRP A 81 -0.23 -6.60 -1.85
C TRP A 81 1.10 -5.89 -1.62
N MET A 82 2.04 -6.52 -0.93
CA MET A 82 3.35 -5.92 -0.65
C MET A 82 4.10 -5.58 -1.95
N PRO A 83 4.32 -6.52 -2.89
CA PRO A 83 4.98 -6.21 -4.15
C PRO A 83 4.19 -5.23 -5.03
N VAL A 84 2.85 -5.19 -4.90
CA VAL A 84 2.01 -4.16 -5.55
C VAL A 84 2.40 -2.77 -5.04
N MET A 85 2.38 -2.58 -3.72
CA MET A 85 2.73 -1.29 -3.11
C MET A 85 4.19 -0.89 -3.35
N GLN A 86 5.12 -1.83 -3.26
CA GLN A 86 6.53 -1.60 -3.61
C GLN A 86 6.66 -1.10 -5.06
N THR A 87 5.92 -1.71 -5.99
CA THR A 87 5.93 -1.31 -7.41
C THR A 87 5.33 0.08 -7.61
N LEU A 88 4.21 0.38 -6.96
CA LEU A 88 3.56 1.70 -7.03
C LEU A 88 4.48 2.79 -6.50
N VAL A 89 5.04 2.64 -5.30
CA VAL A 89 5.93 3.65 -4.70
C VAL A 89 7.20 3.85 -5.54
N LYS A 90 7.76 2.77 -6.09
CA LYS A 90 9.05 2.83 -6.79
C LYS A 90 8.94 3.40 -8.20
N TYR A 91 7.82 3.20 -8.89
CA TYR A 91 7.69 3.52 -10.31
C TYR A 91 6.49 4.40 -10.66
N GLY A 92 5.50 4.48 -9.78
CA GLY A 92 4.30 5.29 -9.94
C GLY A 92 4.63 6.78 -9.88
N LYS A 93 3.86 7.58 -10.63
CA LYS A 93 4.06 9.03 -10.75
C LYS A 93 2.78 9.83 -10.86
N GLU A 94 1.68 9.18 -11.25
CA GLU A 94 0.44 9.85 -11.61
C GLU A 94 -0.69 9.61 -10.57
N ILE A 95 -0.37 8.92 -9.47
CA ILE A 95 -1.28 8.65 -8.36
C ILE A 95 -0.62 8.99 -7.02
N GLU A 96 -1.42 9.07 -5.96
CA GLU A 96 -0.92 9.06 -4.58
C GLU A 96 -1.22 7.70 -3.93
N ALA A 97 -0.25 7.16 -3.18
CA ALA A 97 -0.36 5.86 -2.53
C ALA A 97 0.32 5.88 -1.15
N TYR A 98 -0.37 5.40 -0.12
CA TYR A 98 0.11 5.42 1.26
C TYR A 98 -0.26 4.12 1.98
N GLY A 99 0.41 3.84 3.10
CA GLY A 99 -0.01 2.78 4.01
C GLY A 99 1.15 2.05 4.62
N SER A 100 0.82 1.04 5.41
CA SER A 100 1.76 0.10 5.98
C SER A 100 1.18 -1.31 5.94
N ILE A 101 2.04 -2.29 5.71
CA ILE A 101 1.68 -3.71 5.72
C ILE A 101 2.60 -4.41 6.72
N ASN A 102 2.01 -5.09 7.69
CA ASN A 102 2.67 -5.94 8.65
C ASN A 102 2.54 -7.41 8.23
N HIS A 103 3.65 -8.14 8.27
CA HIS A 103 3.73 -9.56 7.99
C HIS A 103 3.91 -10.33 9.29
N GLU A 104 3.30 -11.52 9.39
CA GLU A 104 3.36 -12.39 10.59
C GLU A 104 4.77 -12.74 11.11
N HIS A 105 5.82 -12.55 10.31
CA HIS A 105 7.22 -12.78 10.69
C HIS A 105 7.88 -11.53 11.29
N GLY A 106 7.08 -10.59 11.80
CA GLY A 106 7.59 -9.36 12.41
C GLY A 106 8.25 -8.43 11.39
N ILE A 107 7.78 -8.42 10.14
CA ILE A 107 8.24 -7.48 9.12
C ILE A 107 7.15 -6.43 8.93
N THR A 108 7.48 -5.15 9.02
CA THR A 108 6.56 -4.06 8.68
C THR A 108 7.14 -3.23 7.56
N GLU A 109 6.39 -3.07 6.48
CA GLU A 109 6.74 -2.22 5.34
C GLU A 109 5.91 -0.93 5.37
N PHE A 110 6.57 0.20 5.13
CA PHE A 110 5.95 1.53 5.10
C PHE A 110 6.05 2.12 3.70
N TYR A 111 4.93 2.66 3.20
CA TYR A 111 4.80 3.11 1.82
C TYR A 111 4.26 4.54 1.77
N ALA A 112 4.91 5.43 1.00
CA ALA A 112 4.34 6.70 0.61
C ALA A 112 4.77 7.08 -0.82
N LEU A 113 3.81 7.58 -1.59
CA LEU A 113 3.98 8.24 -2.89
C LEU A 113 3.04 9.44 -2.87
N ASN A 114 3.59 10.66 -2.84
CA ASN A 114 2.79 11.88 -2.77
C ASN A 114 2.56 12.53 -4.14
N ALA A 115 1.70 13.55 -4.17
CA ALA A 115 1.34 14.28 -5.40
C ALA A 115 2.52 15.00 -6.08
N GLU A 116 3.62 15.24 -5.35
CA GLU A 116 4.83 15.85 -5.88
C GLU A 116 5.77 14.81 -6.53
N GLY A 117 5.42 13.53 -6.45
CA GLY A 117 6.22 12.40 -6.93
C GLY A 117 7.35 12.01 -5.98
N GLU A 118 7.33 12.51 -4.73
CA GLU A 118 8.23 12.03 -3.69
C GLU A 118 7.75 10.65 -3.24
N SER A 119 8.69 9.70 -3.17
CA SER A 119 8.44 8.30 -2.84
C SER A 119 9.26 7.88 -1.63
N TYR A 120 8.69 7.00 -0.82
CA TYR A 120 9.32 6.45 0.37
C TYR A 120 8.90 5.00 0.57
N PHE A 121 9.92 4.18 0.76
CA PHE A 121 9.79 2.78 1.10
C PHE A 121 10.91 2.41 2.07
N GLU A 122 10.52 1.96 3.26
CA GLU A 122 11.42 1.38 4.27
C GLU A 122 10.71 0.18 4.90
N LEU A 123 11.52 -0.75 5.43
CA LEU A 123 11.03 -1.93 6.14
C LEU A 123 11.76 -2.08 7.47
N ILE A 124 11.04 -2.57 8.47
CA ILE A 124 11.56 -2.97 9.78
C ILE A 124 11.34 -4.47 9.91
N ASP A 125 12.40 -5.22 10.22
CA ASP A 125 12.31 -6.66 10.49
C ASP A 125 12.78 -6.92 11.92
N PHE A 126 11.81 -7.16 12.79
CA PHE A 126 12.01 -7.37 14.23
C PHE A 126 12.67 -8.74 14.51
N GLU A 127 12.47 -9.74 13.66
CA GLU A 127 13.08 -11.06 13.81
C GLU A 127 14.57 -11.04 13.46
N ALA A 128 14.94 -10.30 12.41
CA ALA A 128 16.32 -10.12 11.97
C ALA A 128 17.04 -8.96 12.69
N SER A 129 16.35 -8.19 13.54
CA SER A 129 16.87 -6.95 14.15
C SER A 129 17.40 -5.97 13.09
N PHE A 130 16.67 -5.84 11.99
CA PHE A 130 17.01 -4.95 10.89
C PHE A 130 16.16 -3.69 10.99
N ASN A 131 16.82 -2.52 10.96
CA ASN A 131 16.19 -1.20 11.09
C ASN A 131 15.42 -0.96 12.42
N THR A 132 15.42 -1.90 13.36
CA THR A 132 14.71 -1.79 14.65
C THR A 132 15.15 -0.58 15.49
N GLU A 133 16.42 -0.18 15.40
CA GLU A 133 16.96 1.00 16.08
C GLU A 133 16.59 2.33 15.41
N ARG A 134 16.03 2.27 14.20
CA ARG A 134 15.58 3.42 13.41
C ARG A 134 14.05 3.48 13.32
N GLU A 135 13.32 2.69 14.11
CA GLU A 135 11.87 2.59 14.04
C GLU A 135 11.17 3.95 14.13
N GLU A 136 11.48 4.75 15.15
CA GLU A 136 10.93 6.10 15.32
C GLU A 136 11.28 7.03 14.15
N GLU A 137 12.50 6.92 13.62
CA GLU A 137 12.96 7.72 12.46
C GLU A 137 12.19 7.34 11.20
N ILE A 138 12.03 6.04 10.94
CA ILE A 138 11.32 5.51 9.78
C ILE A 138 9.85 5.93 9.81
N ILE A 139 9.19 5.77 10.96
CA ILE A 139 7.79 6.17 11.13
C ILE A 139 7.64 7.69 10.97
N ALA A 140 8.54 8.48 11.55
CA ALA A 140 8.48 9.94 11.44
C ALA A 140 8.71 10.43 10.00
N ASP A 141 9.68 9.87 9.28
CA ASP A 141 9.97 10.20 7.89
C ASP A 141 8.79 9.81 6.98
N TRP A 142 8.22 8.61 7.18
CA TRP A 142 7.04 8.15 6.48
C TRP A 142 5.83 9.07 6.70
N LEU A 143 5.51 9.38 7.97
CA LEU A 143 4.43 10.31 8.32
C LEU A 143 4.69 11.73 7.77
N GLY A 144 5.95 12.13 7.62
CA GLY A 144 6.34 13.42 7.06
C GLY A 144 5.93 13.61 5.60
N LEU A 145 5.81 12.52 4.83
CA LEU A 145 5.43 12.56 3.42
C LEU A 145 3.92 12.45 3.17
N ILE A 146 3.16 12.05 4.19
CA ILE A 146 1.72 11.90 4.08
C ILE A 146 1.05 13.27 4.30
N PRO A 147 0.26 13.78 3.33
CA PRO A 147 -0.44 15.04 3.47
C PRO A 147 -1.43 15.02 4.65
N ASP A 148 -1.57 16.15 5.35
CA ASP A 148 -2.51 16.28 6.47
C ASP A 148 -3.96 15.97 6.08
N GLU A 149 -4.34 16.28 4.82
CA GLU A 149 -5.65 15.91 4.28
C GLU A 149 -5.91 14.40 4.36
N ILE A 150 -4.92 13.58 4.01
CA ILE A 150 -5.04 12.11 4.05
C ILE A 150 -5.17 11.63 5.49
N LYS A 151 -4.37 12.18 6.40
CA LYS A 151 -4.43 11.87 7.84
C LYS A 151 -5.78 12.24 8.47
N ILE A 152 -6.42 13.29 7.99
CA ILE A 152 -7.76 13.70 8.45
C ILE A 152 -8.85 12.77 7.92
N ILE A 153 -8.71 12.24 6.70
CA ILE A 153 -9.71 11.35 6.10
C ILE A 153 -9.63 9.93 6.69
N TYR A 154 -8.42 9.45 6.97
CA TYR A 154 -8.12 8.12 7.51
C TYR A 154 -7.17 8.18 8.71
N PRO A 155 -7.56 8.79 9.83
CA PRO A 155 -6.72 8.87 11.03
C PRO A 155 -6.31 7.48 11.54
N GLU A 156 -7.21 6.49 11.46
CA GLU A 156 -6.99 5.13 11.94
C GLU A 156 -5.80 4.40 11.28
N VAL A 157 -5.41 4.81 10.07
CA VAL A 157 -4.27 4.20 9.36
C VAL A 157 -2.92 4.66 9.93
N PHE A 158 -2.92 5.78 10.67
CA PHE A 158 -1.70 6.43 11.15
C PHE A 158 -1.60 6.51 12.68
N GLU A 159 -2.72 6.34 13.38
CA GLU A 159 -2.82 6.49 14.84
C GLU A 159 -2.32 5.24 15.61
N ASP A 160 -2.42 4.03 15.05
CA ASP A 160 -1.99 2.78 15.73
C ASP A 160 -0.48 2.68 15.96
N ASN A 161 0.33 3.60 15.42
CA ASN A 161 1.77 3.69 15.69
C ASN A 161 2.11 4.58 16.91
N GLN A 162 1.12 5.05 17.68
CA GLN A 162 1.32 5.94 18.84
C GLN A 162 0.94 5.33 20.21
N GLU A 163 0.49 4.07 20.28
CA GLU A 163 0.12 3.43 21.54
C GLU A 163 1.19 2.48 22.08
N GLU A 164 2.32 3.00 22.58
CA GLU A 164 3.07 2.38 23.70
C GLU A 164 3.88 3.47 24.46
N ASP A 165 3.20 4.29 25.27
CA ASP A 165 3.84 5.10 26.30
C ASP A 165 2.85 5.30 27.48
N ASP A 166 2.73 4.27 28.33
CA ASP A 166 2.08 4.32 29.66
C ASP A 166 3.01 3.77 30.77
#